data_AF-A0A3B9XV77-F1
#
_entry.id   AF-A0A3B9XV77-F1
#
_cell.length_a   1.000
_cell.length_b   1.000
_cell.length_c   1.000
_cell.angle_alpha   90.00
_cell.angle_beta   90.00
_cell.angle_gamma   90.00
#
_symmetry.space_group_name_H-M   'P 1'
#
loop_
_entity.id
_entity.type
_entity.pdbx_description
1 polymer ?
#
loop_
_entity_poly.entity_id
_entity_poly.type
_entity_poly.pdbx_seq_one_letter_code
_entity_poly.pdbx_strand_id
1 'polypeptide(L)'
;SGQTAKQFRLGYAPQGWDNLINALGKSDTDLNHLIKTGLLIENDQGRRYDRFRDRVMFPIRDSRGRVIAFGGRVMGDDKPKYLNSPETPV
;
A
#
# COMPACT_ATOMS: atom_id res chain seq x y z
N SER A 1 -7.40 9.18 -18.97
CA SER A 1 -8.26 8.15 -19.62
C SER A 1 -7.95 6.78 -19.04
N GLY A 2 -8.74 5.75 -19.35
CA GLY A 2 -8.44 4.37 -18.93
C GLY A 2 -7.09 3.85 -19.46
N GLN A 3 -6.65 4.33 -20.63
CA GLN A 3 -5.33 4.02 -21.19
C GLN A 3 -4.20 4.52 -20.29
N THR A 4 -4.29 5.77 -19.81
CA THR A 4 -3.31 6.33 -18.86
C THR A 4 -3.29 5.51 -17.57
N ALA A 5 -4.46 5.19 -17.00
CA ALA A 5 -4.56 4.41 -15.77
C ALA A 5 -3.89 3.03 -15.93
N LYS A 6 -4.11 2.36 -17.07
CA LYS A 6 -3.47 1.08 -17.39
C LYS A 6 -1.96 1.22 -17.55
N GLN A 7 -1.49 2.23 -18.29
CA GLN A 7 -0.06 2.48 -18.50
C GLN A 7 0.69 2.68 -17.18
N PHE A 8 0.13 3.50 -16.29
CA PHE A 8 0.72 3.78 -14.97
C PHE A 8 0.42 2.69 -13.93
N ARG A 9 -0.44 1.71 -14.24
CA ARG A 9 -0.92 0.66 -13.32
C ARG A 9 -1.55 1.24 -12.06
N LEU A 10 -2.41 2.26 -12.24
CA LEU A 10 -3.17 2.81 -11.13
C LEU A 10 -4.08 1.74 -10.53
N GLY A 11 -4.21 1.76 -9.21
CA GLY A 11 -5.07 0.85 -8.45
C GLY A 11 -5.91 1.58 -7.43
N TYR A 12 -6.63 0.81 -6.61
CA TYR A 12 -7.42 1.32 -5.50
C TYR A 12 -7.24 0.39 -4.29
N ALA A 13 -6.93 0.97 -3.15
CA ALA A 13 -6.96 0.31 -1.86
C ALA A 13 -8.33 0.57 -1.23
N PRO A 14 -9.19 -0.46 -1.09
CA PRO A 14 -10.52 -0.28 -0.53
C PRO A 14 -10.48 0.24 0.92
N GLN A 15 -11.61 0.79 1.36
CA GLN A 15 -11.82 1.04 2.79
C GLN A 15 -11.79 -0.30 3.56
N GLY A 16 -11.28 -0.27 4.79
CA GLY A 16 -11.11 -1.45 5.64
C GLY A 16 -9.69 -1.54 6.19
N TRP A 17 -9.50 -2.34 7.24
CA TRP A 17 -8.23 -2.39 7.98
C TRP A 17 -7.36 -3.59 7.61
N ASP A 18 -7.90 -4.54 6.86
CA ASP A 18 -7.34 -5.88 6.69
C ASP A 18 -7.55 -6.46 5.28
N ASN A 19 -7.88 -5.64 4.28
CA ASN A 19 -8.09 -6.11 2.91
C ASN A 19 -6.83 -6.77 2.33
N LEU A 20 -5.67 -6.11 2.48
CA LEU A 20 -4.39 -6.61 2.01
C LEU A 20 -3.89 -7.77 2.87
N ILE A 21 -4.08 -7.70 4.19
CA ILE A 21 -3.80 -8.81 5.11
C ILE A 21 -4.58 -10.07 4.69
N ASN A 22 -5.88 -9.93 4.47
CA ASN A 22 -6.74 -11.04 4.07
C ASN A 22 -6.39 -11.57 2.68
N ALA A 23 -5.86 -10.73 1.77
CA ALA A 23 -5.44 -11.16 0.45
C ALA A 23 -4.07 -11.87 0.45
N LEU A 24 -3.07 -11.31 1.13
CA LEU A 24 -1.65 -11.68 0.98
C LEU A 24 -0.97 -12.15 2.28
N GLY A 25 -1.50 -11.85 3.45
CA GLY A 25 -0.94 -12.21 4.76
C GLY A 25 -1.28 -13.65 5.17
N LYS A 26 -0.89 -14.65 4.38
CA LYS A 26 -1.27 -16.06 4.61
C LYS A 26 -0.34 -16.79 5.58
N SER A 27 0.79 -16.20 5.91
CA SER A 27 1.76 -16.71 6.87
C SER A 27 2.45 -15.56 7.62
N ASP A 28 3.10 -15.87 8.74
CA ASP A 28 3.91 -14.87 9.46
C ASP A 28 5.03 -14.31 8.59
N THR A 29 5.61 -15.11 7.69
CA THR A 29 6.60 -14.66 6.72
C THR A 29 6.01 -13.61 5.78
N ASP A 30 4.80 -13.83 5.27
CA ASP A 30 4.12 -12.86 4.39
C ASP A 30 3.84 -11.56 5.14
N LEU A 31 3.30 -11.66 6.36
CA LEU A 31 3.03 -10.50 7.21
C LEU A 31 4.31 -9.70 7.48
N ASN A 32 5.41 -10.37 7.81
CA ASN A 32 6.71 -9.74 8.04
C ASN A 32 7.24 -9.05 6.77
N HIS A 33 7.10 -9.66 5.60
CA HIS A 33 7.46 -9.02 4.34
C HIS A 33 6.60 -7.80 4.04
N LEU A 34 5.29 -7.86 4.30
CA LEU A 34 4.39 -6.73 4.08
C LEU A 34 4.67 -5.57 5.05
N ILE A 35 5.06 -5.85 6.29
CA ILE A 35 5.55 -4.83 7.24
C ILE A 35 6.86 -4.22 6.73
N LYS A 36 7.84 -5.06 6.37
CA LYS A 36 9.17 -4.61 5.92
C LYS A 36 9.13 -3.78 4.62
N THR A 37 8.15 -4.03 3.76
CA THR A 37 7.89 -3.26 2.54
C THR A 37 6.95 -2.07 2.76
N GLY A 38 6.57 -1.81 4.01
CA GLY A 38 5.75 -0.65 4.39
C GLY A 38 4.31 -0.72 3.89
N LEU A 39 3.80 -1.91 3.59
CA LEU A 39 2.41 -2.14 3.17
C LEU A 39 1.47 -2.37 4.35
N LEU A 40 2.00 -2.85 5.47
CA LEU A 40 1.30 -2.94 6.76
C LEU A 40 1.93 -2.03 7.80
N ILE A 41 1.14 -1.68 8.81
CA ILE A 41 1.57 -1.05 10.05
C ILE A 41 1.30 -2.02 11.18
N GLU A 42 2.24 -2.14 12.12
CA GLU A 42 2.05 -2.78 13.42
C GLU A 42 2.05 -1.68 14.48
N ASN A 43 1.03 -1.64 15.35
CA ASN A 43 0.97 -0.69 16.45
C ASN A 43 1.65 -1.24 17.72
N ASP A 44 1.77 -0.40 18.76
CA ASP A 44 2.42 -0.76 20.03
C ASP A 44 1.72 -1.92 20.79
N GLN A 45 0.48 -2.25 20.41
CA GLN A 45 -0.29 -3.37 20.96
C GLN A 45 -0.12 -4.66 20.13
N GLY A 46 0.75 -4.67 19.12
CA GLY A 46 0.98 -5.80 18.23
C GLY A 46 -0.11 -6.00 17.16
N ARG A 47 -1.07 -5.09 17.04
CA ARG A 47 -2.12 -5.18 16.02
C ARG A 47 -1.58 -4.70 14.67
N ARG A 48 -1.73 -5.55 13.66
CA ARG A 48 -1.35 -5.30 12.26
C ARG A 48 -2.55 -4.83 11.45
N TYR A 49 -2.34 -3.87 10.55
CA TYR A 49 -3.36 -3.39 9.64
C TYR A 49 -2.79 -2.77 8.36
N ASP A 50 -3.62 -2.72 7.32
CA ASP A 50 -3.30 -2.13 6.02
C ASP A 50 -2.87 -0.67 6.15
N ARG A 51 -1.71 -0.30 5.60
CA ARG A 51 -1.25 1.11 5.60
C ARG A 51 -2.13 1.99 4.71
N PHE A 52 -2.50 1.49 3.55
CA PHE A 52 -3.28 2.22 2.56
C PHE A 52 -4.74 1.76 2.61
N ARG A 53 -5.65 2.70 2.82
CA ARG A 53 -7.08 2.44 2.99
C ARG A 53 -7.85 3.60 2.36
N ASP A 54 -8.91 3.29 1.62
CA ASP A 54 -9.72 4.26 0.88
C ASP A 54 -8.88 5.23 0.01
N ARG A 55 -7.95 4.68 -0.78
CA ARG A 55 -6.96 5.45 -1.53
C ARG A 55 -6.81 4.98 -2.96
N VAL A 56 -6.75 5.94 -3.90
CA VAL A 56 -6.20 5.68 -5.25
C VAL A 56 -4.70 5.45 -5.12
N MET A 57 -4.25 4.33 -5.66
CA MET A 57 -2.89 3.83 -5.51
C MET A 57 -2.05 4.11 -6.75
N PHE A 58 -0.86 4.66 -6.52
CA PHE A 58 0.14 5.02 -7.53
C PHE A 58 1.40 4.19 -7.26
N PRO A 59 1.71 3.18 -8.09
CA PRO A 59 2.93 2.40 -7.91
C PRO A 59 4.16 3.23 -8.28
N ILE A 60 5.16 3.22 -7.41
CA ILE A 60 6.48 3.82 -7.61
C ILE A 60 7.41 2.72 -8.11
N ARG A 61 8.16 3.01 -9.19
CA ARG A 61 8.98 2.02 -9.88
C ARG A 61 10.44 2.43 -9.91
N ASP A 62 11.33 1.43 -9.85
CA ASP A 62 12.74 1.63 -10.11
C ASP A 62 13.04 1.78 -11.62
N SER A 63 14.31 1.97 -11.97
CA SER A 63 14.77 2.09 -13.36
C SER A 63 14.53 0.84 -14.21
N ARG A 64 14.32 -0.32 -13.57
CA ARG A 64 13.98 -1.60 -14.22
C ARG A 64 12.47 -1.82 -14.32
N GLY A 65 11.65 -0.86 -13.86
CA GLY A 65 10.19 -0.93 -13.89
C GLY A 65 9.55 -1.80 -12.81
N ARG A 66 10.34 -2.31 -11.84
CA ARG A 66 9.86 -3.08 -10.69
C ARG A 66 9.16 -2.13 -9.71
N VAL A 67 8.03 -2.54 -9.15
CA VAL A 67 7.33 -1.72 -8.14
C VAL A 67 8.07 -1.88 -6.82
N ILE A 68 8.52 -0.76 -6.24
CA ILE A 68 9.29 -0.73 -4.99
C ILE A 68 8.55 -0.02 -3.85
N ALA A 69 7.57 0.83 -4.18
CA ALA A 69 6.80 1.57 -3.20
C ALA A 69 5.44 2.00 -3.78
N PHE A 70 4.59 2.60 -2.95
CA PHE A 70 3.32 3.16 -3.36
C PHE A 70 3.11 4.57 -2.80
N GLY A 71 2.47 5.41 -3.61
CA GLY A 71 1.76 6.60 -3.15
C GLY A 71 0.26 6.34 -3.14
N GLY A 72 -0.47 6.92 -2.19
CA GLY A 72 -1.90 6.76 -2.03
C GLY A 72 -2.60 8.10 -1.82
N ARG A 73 -3.51 8.48 -2.73
CA ARG A 73 -4.36 9.67 -2.58
C ARG A 73 -5.70 9.29 -1.99
N VAL A 74 -6.11 9.95 -0.91
CA VAL A 74 -7.41 9.75 -0.26
C VAL A 74 -8.57 10.06 -1.21
N MET A 75 -9.65 9.28 -1.11
CA MET A 75 -10.92 9.55 -1.81
C MET A 75 -11.90 10.40 -0.99
N GLY A 76 -11.97 10.19 0.33
CA GLY A 76 -12.70 11.05 1.27
C GLY A 76 -11.87 12.20 1.88
N ASP A 77 -12.25 12.61 3.09
CA ASP A 77 -11.65 13.73 3.83
C ASP A 77 -10.52 13.30 4.79
N ASP A 78 -10.13 12.03 4.76
CA ASP A 78 -9.06 11.52 5.60
C ASP A 78 -7.70 12.19 5.30
N LYS A 79 -6.90 12.36 6.35
CA LYS A 79 -5.56 12.94 6.25
C LYS A 79 -4.49 11.85 6.36
N PRO A 80 -3.33 12.03 5.69
CA PRO A 80 -3.00 13.11 4.75
C PRO A 80 -3.64 12.90 3.36
N LYS A 81 -3.73 13.98 2.57
CA LYS A 81 -4.25 13.95 1.19
C LYS A 81 -3.47 12.96 0.31
N TYR A 82 -2.15 12.92 0.48
CA TYR A 82 -1.26 11.94 -0.12
C TYR A 82 -0.44 11.26 0.98
N LEU A 83 -0.37 9.93 0.92
CA LEU A 83 0.43 9.10 1.80
C LEU A 83 1.43 8.32 0.94
N ASN A 84 2.71 8.37 1.29
CA ASN A 84 3.73 7.55 0.65
C ASN A 84 4.10 6.35 1.54
N SER A 85 4.62 5.30 0.92
CA SER A 85 5.38 4.27 1.63
C SER A 85 6.45 4.93 2.51
N PRO A 86 6.75 4.36 3.70
CA PRO A 86 7.91 4.78 4.48
C PRO A 86 9.20 4.40 3.75
N GLU A 87 10.35 4.76 4.32
CA GLU A 87 11.62 4.19 3.86
C GLU A 87 11.63 2.67 4.03
N THR A 88 12.12 1.96 3.02
CA THR A 88 12.18 0.50 2.99
C THR A 88 13.53 0.05 2.41
N PRO A 89 14.01 -1.18 2.69
CA PRO A 89 15.31 -1.67 2.20
C PRO A 89 15.42 -1.94 0.68
N VAL A 90 14.39 -1.61 -0.11
CA VAL A 90 14.27 -1.91 -1.55
C VAL A 90 14.37 -0.68 -2.41
#